data_AF-A0A938CWI6-F1
#
_entry.id   AF-A0A938CWI6-F1
#
_cell.length_a   1.000
_cell.length_b   1.000
_cell.length_c   1.000
_cell.angle_alpha   90.00
_cell.angle_beta   90.00
_cell.angle_gamma   90.00
#
_symmetry.space_group_name_H-M   'P 1'
#
loop_
_entity.id
_entity.type
_entity.pdbx_description
1 polymer ?
#
loop_
_entity_poly.entity_id
_entity_poly.type
_entity_poly.pdbx_seq_one_letter_code
_entity_poly.pdbx_strand_id
1 'polypeptide(L)'
;MTDPVLLARMEKRMAKRHAAERRFHLAGLTAIVLSLAFLALLLFIMLKNGLSGIDWQFLTSSDSTEPANAGVWGSLKGSLWTMLVTLALSFPLGVLAAIFLEEFAPRNRWVEVVEVSINNLAAVPSIIFGLLGLAVFINTLNMPRSSPLVGGLTLALMTMPVIVIASRNAIKAVPPSIRDAALAIGASPVQSVFQHVVPLALPGIMTGTIIGMARSLGETAPLL
;
A
#
# COMPACT_ATOMS: atom_id res chain seq x y z
N MET A 1 -16.26 -47.32 -29.79
CA MET A 1 -16.07 -46.71 -31.12
C MET A 1 -16.34 -45.22 -31.00
N THR A 2 -15.30 -44.40 -30.92
CA THR A 2 -15.42 -42.94 -30.99
C THR A 2 -15.81 -42.55 -32.41
N ASP A 3 -16.93 -41.86 -32.56
CA ASP A 3 -17.43 -41.40 -33.86
C ASP A 3 -16.41 -40.44 -34.52
N PRO A 4 -15.83 -40.79 -35.68
CA PRO A 4 -14.80 -40.00 -36.36
C PRO A 4 -15.30 -38.60 -36.78
N VAL A 5 -16.62 -38.43 -36.97
CA VAL A 5 -17.21 -37.12 -37.30
C VAL A 5 -17.20 -36.19 -36.08
N LEU A 6 -17.40 -36.75 -34.90
CA LEU A 6 -17.41 -36.03 -33.63
C LEU A 6 -15.99 -35.57 -33.25
N LEU A 7 -14.99 -36.45 -33.44
CA LEU A 7 -13.57 -36.12 -33.27
C LEU A 7 -13.13 -34.99 -34.21
N ALA A 8 -13.45 -35.07 -35.50
CA ALA A 8 -13.08 -34.03 -36.48
C ALA A 8 -13.74 -32.67 -36.19
N ARG A 9 -14.99 -32.65 -35.68
CA ARG A 9 -15.66 -31.41 -35.23
C ARG A 9 -15.02 -30.84 -33.97
N MET A 10 -14.60 -31.70 -33.04
CA MET A 10 -13.89 -31.29 -31.82
C MET A 10 -12.51 -30.72 -32.15
N GLU A 11 -11.73 -31.36 -33.03
CA GLU A 11 -10.42 -30.87 -33.46
C GLU A 11 -10.49 -29.49 -34.11
N LYS A 12 -11.45 -29.26 -35.03
CA LYS A 12 -11.66 -27.94 -35.64
C LYS A 12 -12.04 -26.87 -34.62
N ARG A 13 -12.86 -27.21 -33.61
CA ARG A 13 -13.23 -26.29 -32.51
C ARG A 13 -12.03 -25.98 -31.61
N MET A 14 -11.23 -26.99 -31.27
CA MET A 14 -10.02 -26.85 -30.46
C MET A 14 -8.96 -26.00 -31.18
N ALA A 15 -8.72 -26.25 -32.47
CA ALA A 15 -7.79 -25.46 -33.29
C ALA A 15 -8.21 -23.98 -33.40
N LYS A 16 -9.52 -23.70 -33.59
CA LYS A 16 -10.04 -22.32 -33.61
C LYS A 16 -9.87 -21.62 -32.25
N ARG A 17 -10.06 -22.36 -31.14
CA ARG A 17 -9.85 -21.84 -29.78
C ARG A 17 -8.38 -21.53 -29.52
N HIS A 18 -7.46 -22.44 -29.85
CA HIS A 18 -6.02 -22.20 -29.69
C HIS A 18 -5.50 -21.06 -30.57
N ALA A 19 -6.04 -20.89 -31.78
CA ALA A 19 -5.70 -19.74 -32.62
C ALA A 19 -6.25 -18.41 -32.07
N ALA A 20 -7.43 -18.40 -31.44
CA ALA A 20 -7.95 -17.22 -30.76
C ALA A 20 -7.14 -16.89 -29.50
N GLU A 21 -6.81 -17.90 -28.70
CA GLU A 21 -5.96 -17.81 -27.51
C GLU A 21 -4.56 -17.26 -27.86
N ARG A 22 -3.90 -17.79 -28.89
CA ARG A 22 -2.59 -17.30 -29.35
C ARG A 22 -2.64 -15.85 -29.82
N ARG A 23 -3.71 -15.44 -30.52
CA ARG A 23 -3.90 -14.04 -30.95
C ARG A 23 -4.12 -13.11 -29.75
N PHE A 24 -4.89 -13.55 -28.75
CA PHE A 24 -5.08 -12.79 -27.51
C PHE A 24 -3.77 -12.62 -26.73
N HIS A 25 -3.00 -13.69 -26.57
CA HIS A 25 -1.68 -13.62 -25.94
C HIS A 25 -0.70 -12.72 -26.71
N LEU A 26 -0.68 -12.79 -28.04
CA LEU A 26 0.15 -11.91 -28.87
C LEU A 26 -0.26 -10.44 -28.72
N ALA A 27 -1.57 -10.15 -28.77
CA ALA A 27 -2.08 -8.79 -28.56
C ALA A 27 -1.69 -8.25 -27.18
N GLY A 28 -1.85 -9.07 -26.12
CA GLY A 28 -1.44 -8.72 -24.76
C GLY A 28 0.06 -8.47 -24.64
N LEU A 29 0.88 -9.36 -25.22
CA LEU A 29 2.34 -9.19 -25.23
C LEU A 29 2.75 -7.91 -25.98
N THR A 30 2.15 -7.62 -27.13
CA THR A 30 2.44 -6.40 -27.89
C THR A 30 2.05 -5.14 -27.11
N ALA A 31 0.93 -5.15 -26.39
CA ALA A 31 0.51 -4.03 -25.56
C ALA A 31 1.48 -3.78 -24.39
N ILE A 32 1.94 -4.86 -23.72
CA ILE A 32 2.94 -4.77 -22.64
C ILE A 32 4.26 -4.22 -23.20
N VAL A 33 4.75 -4.78 -24.31
CA VAL A 33 6.01 -4.33 -24.92
C VAL A 33 5.93 -2.87 -25.36
N LEU A 34 4.81 -2.46 -25.95
CA LEU A 34 4.61 -1.06 -26.38
C LEU A 34 4.54 -0.11 -25.17
N SER A 35 3.85 -0.50 -24.10
CA SER A 35 3.79 0.28 -22.86
C SER A 35 5.17 0.42 -22.20
N LEU A 36 5.94 -0.67 -22.12
CA LEU A 36 7.31 -0.65 -21.60
C LEU A 36 8.25 0.17 -22.48
N ALA A 37 8.13 0.07 -23.81
CA ALA A 37 8.92 0.88 -24.74
C ALA A 37 8.59 2.37 -24.61
N PHE A 38 7.31 2.72 -24.45
CA PHE A 38 6.89 4.10 -24.21
C PHE A 38 7.40 4.62 -22.86
N LEU A 39 7.31 3.82 -21.79
CA LEU A 39 7.88 4.16 -20.49
C LEU A 39 9.40 4.37 -20.57
N ALA A 40 10.12 3.46 -21.25
CA ALA A 40 11.57 3.58 -21.44
C ALA A 40 11.94 4.84 -22.24
N LEU A 41 11.15 5.17 -23.27
CA LEU A 41 11.30 6.41 -24.04
C LEU A 41 11.09 7.64 -23.17
N LEU A 42 10.02 7.69 -22.36
CA LEU A 42 9.77 8.78 -21.42
C LEU A 42 10.90 8.95 -20.42
N LEU A 43 11.36 7.86 -19.81
CA LEU A 43 12.48 7.88 -18.87
C LEU A 43 13.77 8.36 -19.55
N PHE A 44 14.04 7.90 -20.77
CA PHE A 44 15.21 8.34 -21.53
C PHE A 44 15.16 9.84 -21.84
N ILE A 45 14.02 10.36 -22.29
CA ILE A 45 13.83 11.79 -22.57
C ILE A 45 13.98 12.61 -21.28
N MET A 46 13.37 12.17 -20.18
CA MET A 46 13.47 12.83 -18.87
C MET A 46 14.91 12.86 -18.37
N LEU A 47 15.64 11.76 -18.44
CA LEU A 47 17.04 11.69 -18.01
C LEU A 47 17.92 12.57 -18.89
N LYS A 48 17.83 12.43 -20.22
CA LYS A 48 18.65 13.18 -21.17
C LYS A 48 18.49 14.69 -21.00
N ASN A 49 17.26 15.17 -20.79
CA ASN A 49 16.98 16.60 -20.65
C ASN A 49 17.15 17.10 -19.21
N GLY A 50 16.97 16.23 -18.20
CA GLY A 50 17.01 16.60 -16.79
C GLY A 50 18.39 16.52 -16.15
N LEU A 51 19.27 15.63 -16.62
CA LEU A 51 20.61 15.42 -16.04
C LEU A 51 21.47 16.70 -16.05
N SER A 52 21.36 17.52 -17.10
CA SER A 52 22.09 18.79 -17.18
C SER A 52 21.59 19.87 -16.21
N GLY A 53 20.41 19.69 -15.62
CA GLY A 53 19.83 20.61 -14.63
C GLY A 53 20.11 20.22 -13.18
N ILE A 54 20.82 19.13 -12.92
CA ILE A 54 21.19 18.72 -11.56
C ILE A 54 22.48 19.43 -11.18
N ASP A 55 22.35 20.51 -10.41
CA ASP A 55 23.45 21.21 -9.78
C ASP A 55 23.24 21.33 -8.27
N TRP A 56 24.23 21.90 -7.58
CA TRP A 56 24.15 22.09 -6.13
C TRP A 56 23.01 23.03 -5.73
N GLN A 57 22.69 24.01 -6.58
CA GLN A 57 21.59 24.94 -6.36
C GLN A 57 20.24 24.21 -6.41
N PHE A 58 20.01 23.34 -7.38
CA PHE A 58 18.80 22.53 -7.52
C PHE A 58 18.59 21.62 -6.30
N LEU A 59 19.66 21.03 -5.75
CA LEU A 59 19.57 20.14 -4.59
C LEU A 59 19.31 20.87 -3.26
N THR A 60 19.76 22.12 -3.14
CA THR A 60 19.66 22.89 -1.88
C THR A 60 18.56 23.95 -1.87
N SER A 61 18.12 24.41 -3.04
CA SER A 61 17.07 25.43 -3.19
C SER A 61 15.68 24.85 -2.96
N SER A 62 14.75 25.71 -2.51
CA SER A 62 13.33 25.37 -2.45
C SER A 62 12.66 25.53 -3.81
N ASP A 63 11.38 25.15 -3.86
CA ASP A 63 10.47 25.54 -4.93
C ASP A 63 10.47 27.06 -5.18
N SER A 64 10.47 27.43 -6.46
CA SER A 64 10.44 28.83 -6.91
C SER A 64 9.62 28.93 -8.19
N THR A 65 8.94 30.06 -8.37
CA THR A 65 8.23 30.40 -9.62
C THR A 65 9.21 30.72 -10.76
N GLU A 66 10.45 31.10 -10.42
CA GLU A 66 11.52 31.37 -11.37
C GLU A 66 12.28 30.07 -11.67
N PRO A 67 12.28 29.57 -12.93
CA PRO A 67 12.91 28.29 -13.25
C PRO A 67 14.40 28.22 -12.88
N ALA A 68 15.12 29.34 -12.97
CA ALA A 68 16.55 29.43 -12.66
C ALA A 68 16.87 29.22 -11.16
N ASN A 69 15.90 29.41 -10.27
CA ASN A 69 16.08 29.30 -8.82
C ASN A 69 15.30 28.13 -8.21
N ALA A 70 14.59 27.35 -9.02
CA ALA A 70 13.79 26.23 -8.56
C ALA A 70 14.67 25.06 -8.12
N GLY A 71 14.40 24.51 -6.93
CA GLY A 71 15.06 23.33 -6.41
C GLY A 71 14.09 22.34 -5.79
N VAL A 72 14.63 21.16 -5.46
CA VAL A 72 13.86 20.00 -4.96
C VAL A 72 13.83 19.93 -3.43
N TRP A 73 14.61 20.75 -2.73
CA TRP A 73 14.79 20.61 -1.28
C TRP A 73 13.51 20.82 -0.48
N GLY A 74 12.65 21.75 -0.93
CA GLY A 74 11.36 22.03 -0.30
C GLY A 74 10.41 20.82 -0.35
N SER A 75 10.20 20.26 -1.54
CA SER A 75 9.34 19.10 -1.76
C SER A 75 9.90 17.83 -1.13
N LEU A 76 11.22 17.65 -1.13
CA LEU A 76 11.88 16.51 -0.48
C LEU A 76 11.68 16.53 1.04
N LYS A 77 11.95 17.68 1.69
CA LYS A 77 11.70 17.85 3.13
C LYS A 77 10.23 17.69 3.48
N GLY A 78 9.34 18.29 2.69
CA GLY A 78 7.89 18.18 2.88
C GLY A 78 7.44 16.72 2.85
N SER A 79 7.84 15.99 1.80
CA SER A 79 7.53 14.57 1.65
C SER A 79 8.09 13.74 2.81
N LEU A 80 9.33 13.98 3.22
CA LEU A 80 9.95 13.25 4.33
C LEU A 80 9.18 13.46 5.65
N TRP A 81 8.82 14.70 5.97
CA TRP A 81 8.03 15.01 7.17
C TRP A 81 6.63 14.41 7.12
N THR A 82 5.97 14.48 5.96
CA THR A 82 4.66 13.85 5.75
C THR A 82 4.75 12.35 5.98
N MET A 83 5.71 11.65 5.37
CA MET A 83 5.88 10.22 5.56
C MET A 83 6.25 9.85 6.99
N LEU A 84 7.06 10.66 7.67
CA LEU A 84 7.38 10.44 9.09
C LEU A 84 6.13 10.49 9.96
N VAL A 85 5.27 11.49 9.77
CA VAL A 85 4.00 11.60 10.50
C VAL A 85 3.10 10.41 10.15
N THR A 86 2.99 10.06 8.86
CA THR A 86 2.21 8.90 8.42
C THR A 86 2.68 7.62 9.09
N LEU A 87 3.99 7.34 9.09
CA LEU A 87 4.56 6.14 9.71
C LEU A 87 4.34 6.15 11.22
N ALA A 88 4.67 7.26 11.88
CA ALA A 88 4.63 7.39 13.33
C ALA A 88 3.22 7.15 13.89
N LEU A 89 2.17 7.41 13.11
CA LEU A 89 0.79 7.17 13.49
C LEU A 89 0.29 5.82 12.99
N SER A 90 0.35 5.58 11.68
CA SER A 90 -0.30 4.41 11.07
C SER A 90 0.35 3.09 11.45
N PHE A 91 1.67 3.03 11.66
CA PHE A 91 2.37 1.81 12.04
C PHE A 91 1.96 1.33 13.43
N PRO A 92 2.17 2.09 14.53
CA PRO A 92 1.82 1.61 15.86
C PRO A 92 0.32 1.36 16.00
N LEU A 93 -0.53 2.27 15.50
CA LEU A 93 -2.00 2.08 15.55
C LEU A 93 -2.43 0.84 14.77
N GLY A 94 -1.90 0.65 13.57
CA GLY A 94 -2.26 -0.48 12.72
C GLY A 94 -1.80 -1.83 13.27
N VAL A 95 -0.56 -1.90 13.76
CA VAL A 95 0.01 -3.12 14.35
C VAL A 95 -0.68 -3.47 15.67
N LEU A 96 -0.89 -2.49 16.55
CA LEU A 96 -1.59 -2.73 17.82
C LEU A 96 -3.05 -3.13 17.60
N ALA A 97 -3.75 -2.51 16.66
CA ALA A 97 -5.09 -2.92 16.29
C ALA A 97 -5.12 -4.35 15.74
N ALA A 98 -4.16 -4.73 14.91
CA ALA A 98 -4.06 -6.09 14.39
C ALA A 98 -3.78 -7.12 15.50
N ILE A 99 -2.84 -6.83 16.41
CA ILE A 99 -2.55 -7.69 17.57
C ILE A 99 -3.79 -7.85 18.44
N PHE A 100 -4.48 -6.75 18.75
CA PHE A 100 -5.70 -6.79 19.55
C PHE A 100 -6.80 -7.60 18.87
N LEU A 101 -7.09 -7.32 17.60
CA LEU A 101 -8.17 -7.97 16.85
C LEU A 101 -7.92 -9.46 16.61
N GLU A 102 -6.66 -9.87 16.42
CA GLU A 102 -6.34 -11.26 16.09
C GLU A 102 -6.11 -12.14 17.33
N GLU A 103 -5.48 -11.61 18.39
CA GLU A 103 -5.08 -12.43 19.55
C GLU A 103 -5.95 -12.22 20.80
N PHE A 104 -6.56 -11.05 20.97
CA PHE A 104 -7.26 -10.70 22.23
C PHE A 104 -8.75 -10.42 22.07
N ALA A 105 -9.21 -10.08 20.87
CA ALA A 105 -10.57 -9.61 20.66
C ALA A 105 -11.59 -10.76 20.79
N PRO A 106 -12.63 -10.61 21.62
CA PRO A 106 -13.68 -11.59 21.73
C PRO A 106 -14.55 -11.62 20.47
N ARG A 107 -15.09 -12.79 20.12
CA ARG A 107 -16.03 -12.92 18.99
C ARG A 107 -17.39 -12.33 19.36
N ASN A 108 -17.58 -11.04 19.11
CA ASN A 108 -18.83 -10.33 19.32
C ASN A 108 -19.16 -9.40 18.14
N ARG A 109 -20.40 -8.90 18.10
CA ARG A 109 -20.88 -8.02 17.03
C ARG A 109 -20.10 -6.70 16.92
N TRP A 110 -19.52 -6.22 18.03
CA TRP A 110 -18.72 -4.99 18.03
C TRP A 110 -17.41 -5.16 17.28
N VAL A 111 -16.70 -6.27 17.53
CA VAL A 111 -15.48 -6.62 16.80
C VAL A 111 -15.78 -6.82 15.33
N GLU A 112 -16.87 -7.51 14.99
CA GLU A 112 -17.32 -7.66 13.59
C GLU A 112 -17.57 -6.31 12.90
N VAL A 113 -18.22 -5.35 13.57
CA VAL A 113 -18.41 -3.99 13.04
C VAL A 113 -17.06 -3.28 12.80
N VAL A 114 -16.10 -3.42 13.71
CA VAL A 114 -14.76 -2.85 13.55
C VAL A 114 -14.04 -3.47 12.36
N GLU A 115 -14.08 -4.80 12.21
CA GLU A 115 -13.48 -5.51 11.08
C GLU A 115 -14.08 -5.09 9.73
N VAL A 116 -15.40 -5.01 9.65
CA VAL A 116 -16.11 -4.51 8.45
C VAL A 116 -15.71 -3.06 8.17
N SER A 117 -15.60 -2.23 9.20
CA SER A 117 -15.19 -0.82 9.04
C SER A 117 -13.77 -0.68 8.50
N ILE A 118 -12.82 -1.50 8.98
CA ILE A 118 -11.43 -1.52 8.48
C ILE A 118 -11.39 -1.93 7.00
N ASN A 119 -12.12 -2.98 6.63
CA ASN A 119 -12.19 -3.45 5.24
C ASN A 119 -12.85 -2.42 4.33
N ASN A 120 -13.92 -1.77 4.79
CA ASN A 120 -14.58 -0.71 4.05
C ASN A 120 -13.64 0.49 3.86
N LEU A 121 -12.91 0.88 4.91
CA LEU A 121 -11.95 1.99 4.86
C LEU A 121 -10.82 1.70 3.86
N ALA A 122 -10.34 0.46 3.77
CA ALA A 122 -9.35 0.04 2.77
C ALA A 122 -9.82 0.17 1.31
N ALA A 123 -11.14 0.13 1.08
CA ALA A 123 -11.76 0.22 -0.24
C ALA A 123 -12.10 1.66 -0.67
N VAL A 124 -12.03 2.62 0.24
CA VAL A 124 -12.37 4.02 -0.04
C VAL A 124 -11.34 4.62 -1.02
N PRO A 125 -11.78 5.30 -2.11
CA PRO A 125 -10.88 6.03 -3.01
C PRO A 125 -10.08 7.12 -2.29
N SER A 126 -8.81 7.31 -2.68
CA SER A 126 -7.88 8.21 -1.96
C SER A 126 -8.32 9.68 -1.92
N ILE A 127 -9.06 10.17 -2.92
CA ILE A 127 -9.60 11.55 -2.95
C ILE A 127 -10.56 11.83 -1.79
N ILE A 128 -11.30 10.82 -1.32
CA ILE A 128 -12.25 10.98 -0.21
C ILE A 128 -11.50 11.25 1.09
N PHE A 129 -10.33 10.64 1.29
CA PHE A 129 -9.46 10.96 2.42
C PHE A 129 -8.95 12.39 2.35
N GLY A 130 -8.58 12.89 1.17
CA GLY A 130 -8.19 14.31 0.99
C GLY A 130 -9.29 15.29 1.39
N LEU A 131 -10.52 15.04 0.95
CA LEU A 131 -11.69 15.84 1.33
C LEU A 131 -11.99 15.76 2.83
N LEU A 132 -11.82 14.58 3.44
CA LEU A 132 -11.94 14.39 4.89
C LEU A 132 -10.87 15.21 5.63
N GLY A 133 -9.61 15.16 5.18
CA GLY A 133 -8.51 15.93 5.75
C GLY A 133 -8.77 17.44 5.71
N LEU A 134 -9.28 17.93 4.57
CA LEU A 134 -9.70 19.32 4.42
C LEU A 134 -10.84 19.69 5.40
N ALA A 135 -11.88 18.88 5.48
CA ALA A 135 -13.03 19.15 6.32
C ALA A 135 -12.70 19.07 7.83
N VAL A 136 -11.94 18.06 8.24
CA VAL A 136 -11.65 17.80 9.65
C VAL A 136 -10.44 18.60 10.11
N PHE A 137 -9.28 18.41 9.49
CA PHE A 137 -8.04 19.00 10.01
C PHE A 137 -7.94 20.49 9.70
N ILE A 138 -8.25 20.91 8.47
CA ILE A 138 -8.13 22.33 8.09
C ILE A 138 -9.33 23.13 8.57
N ASN A 139 -10.56 22.74 8.20
CA ASN A 139 -11.74 23.57 8.44
C ASN A 139 -12.23 23.48 9.90
N THR A 140 -12.18 22.30 10.52
CA THR A 140 -12.73 22.09 11.88
C THR A 140 -11.68 22.30 12.96
N LEU A 141 -10.48 21.75 12.80
CA LEU A 141 -9.39 21.88 13.77
C LEU A 141 -8.47 23.09 13.50
N ASN A 142 -8.78 23.89 12.47
CA ASN A 142 -8.01 25.09 12.08
C ASN A 142 -6.51 24.85 11.86
N MET A 143 -6.14 23.65 11.41
CA MET A 143 -4.73 23.34 11.11
C MET A 143 -4.26 24.08 9.84
N PRO A 144 -2.98 24.47 9.78
CA PRO A 144 -2.43 25.18 8.63
C PRO A 144 -2.53 24.35 7.34
N ARG A 145 -2.98 25.01 6.27
CA ARG A 145 -2.97 24.44 4.91
C ARG A 145 -1.54 24.22 4.43
N SER A 146 -1.35 23.28 3.51
CA SER A 146 -0.02 22.95 2.95
C SER A 146 1.01 22.54 4.01
N SER A 147 0.55 22.01 5.15
CA SER A 147 1.42 21.53 6.21
C SER A 147 1.70 20.04 6.05
N PRO A 148 2.98 19.60 6.15
CA PRO A 148 3.32 18.18 6.14
C PRO A 148 2.59 17.36 7.21
N LEU A 149 2.22 18.00 8.34
CA LEU A 149 1.47 17.38 9.42
C LEU A 149 0.06 16.98 8.97
N VAL A 150 -0.67 17.88 8.31
CA VAL A 150 -2.04 17.61 7.83
C VAL A 150 -2.00 16.52 6.75
N GLY A 151 -1.08 16.62 5.80
CA GLY A 151 -0.87 15.59 4.79
C GLY A 151 -0.55 14.23 5.41
N GLY A 152 0.34 14.22 6.41
CA GLY A 152 0.75 13.02 7.12
C GLY A 152 -0.39 12.36 7.91
N LEU A 153 -1.23 13.16 8.57
CA LEU A 153 -2.43 12.71 9.27
C LEU A 153 -3.45 12.08 8.32
N THR A 154 -3.73 12.74 7.20
CA THR A 154 -4.66 12.21 6.18
C THR A 154 -4.17 10.91 5.58
N LEU A 155 -2.89 10.86 5.21
CA LEU A 155 -2.26 9.64 4.70
C LEU A 155 -2.18 8.54 5.77
N ALA A 156 -2.04 8.89 7.05
CA ALA A 156 -2.09 7.90 8.13
C ALA A 156 -3.45 7.20 8.20
N LEU A 157 -4.56 7.94 8.07
CA LEU A 157 -5.91 7.37 8.06
C LEU A 157 -6.11 6.42 6.87
N MET A 158 -5.58 6.78 5.70
CA MET A 158 -5.64 5.94 4.51
C MET A 158 -4.76 4.69 4.61
N THR A 159 -3.56 4.82 5.20
CA THR A 159 -2.55 3.75 5.24
C THR A 159 -2.79 2.77 6.38
N MET A 160 -3.37 3.23 7.49
CA MET A 160 -3.68 2.40 8.66
C MET A 160 -4.42 1.09 8.31
N PRO A 161 -5.55 1.07 7.57
CA PRO A 161 -6.27 -0.17 7.29
C PRO A 161 -5.42 -1.19 6.50
N VAL A 162 -4.54 -0.72 5.60
CA VAL A 162 -3.60 -1.60 4.88
C VAL A 162 -2.63 -2.26 5.85
N ILE A 163 -2.07 -1.51 6.79
CA ILE A 163 -1.17 -2.03 7.84
C ILE A 163 -1.91 -3.02 8.74
N VAL A 164 -3.15 -2.71 9.15
CA VAL A 164 -3.96 -3.61 9.97
C VAL A 164 -4.17 -4.95 9.26
N ILE A 165 -4.64 -4.94 8.02
CA ILE A 165 -4.94 -6.16 7.25
C ILE A 165 -3.67 -6.99 7.06
N ALA A 166 -2.56 -6.36 6.66
CA ALA A 166 -1.31 -7.07 6.45
C ALA A 166 -0.74 -7.65 7.76
N SER A 167 -0.82 -6.90 8.85
CA SER A 167 -0.35 -7.35 10.17
C SER A 167 -1.19 -8.52 10.70
N ARG A 168 -2.51 -8.48 10.52
CA ARG A 168 -3.40 -9.61 10.87
C ARG A 168 -3.06 -10.87 10.09
N ASN A 169 -2.85 -10.74 8.77
CA ASN A 169 -2.45 -11.88 7.94
C ASN A 169 -1.11 -12.46 8.39
N ALA A 170 -0.15 -11.62 8.79
CA ALA A 170 1.14 -12.06 9.31
C ALA A 170 1.02 -12.79 10.66
N ILE A 171 0.22 -12.27 11.59
CA ILE A 171 -0.03 -12.89 12.90
C ILE A 171 -0.77 -14.22 12.74
N LYS A 172 -1.79 -14.26 11.88
CA LYS A 172 -2.57 -15.47 11.60
C LYS A 172 -1.74 -16.58 10.94
N ALA A 173 -0.68 -16.23 10.22
CA ALA A 173 0.23 -17.20 9.60
C ALA A 173 1.12 -17.94 10.63
N VAL A 174 1.25 -17.42 11.87
CA VAL A 174 2.00 -18.09 12.93
C VAL A 174 1.28 -19.37 13.36
N PRO A 175 1.95 -20.55 13.33
CA PRO A 175 1.34 -21.82 13.70
C PRO A 175 0.75 -21.80 15.12
N PRO A 176 -0.47 -22.32 15.34
CA PRO A 176 -1.07 -22.41 16.68
C PRO A 176 -0.22 -23.15 17.70
N SER A 177 0.57 -24.14 17.26
CA SER A 177 1.48 -24.91 18.11
C SER A 177 2.50 -24.05 18.86
N ILE A 178 2.87 -22.88 18.34
CA ILE A 178 3.76 -21.94 19.03
C ILE A 178 3.06 -21.34 20.26
N ARG A 179 1.77 -20.99 20.11
CA ARG A 179 0.95 -20.44 21.19
C ARG A 179 0.75 -21.51 22.28
N ASP A 180 0.38 -22.72 21.87
CA ASP A 180 0.15 -23.84 22.77
C ASP A 180 1.41 -24.25 23.53
N ALA A 181 2.57 -24.29 22.85
CA ALA A 181 3.85 -24.59 23.49
C ALA A 181 4.24 -23.54 24.54
N ALA A 182 4.07 -22.25 24.22
CA ALA A 182 4.34 -21.16 25.16
C ALA A 182 3.44 -21.24 26.41
N LEU A 183 2.15 -21.51 26.23
CA LEU A 183 1.22 -21.69 27.35
C LEU A 183 1.57 -22.94 28.18
N ALA A 184 1.98 -24.04 27.54
CA ALA A 184 2.34 -25.30 28.21
C ALA A 184 3.55 -25.19 29.15
N ILE A 185 4.49 -24.28 28.84
CA ILE A 185 5.64 -23.98 29.71
C ILE A 185 5.35 -22.89 30.75
N GLY A 186 4.08 -22.48 30.88
CA GLY A 186 3.63 -21.52 31.90
C GLY A 186 3.69 -20.05 31.49
N ALA A 187 3.89 -19.72 30.21
CA ALA A 187 3.80 -18.34 29.76
C ALA A 187 2.35 -17.84 29.82
N SER A 188 2.14 -16.57 30.15
CA SER A 188 0.82 -15.95 30.06
C SER A 188 0.41 -15.74 28.60
N PRO A 189 -0.90 -15.59 28.29
CA PRO A 189 -1.35 -15.28 26.93
C PRO A 189 -0.66 -14.04 26.34
N VAL A 190 -0.44 -13.01 27.16
CA VAL A 190 0.29 -11.79 26.77
C VAL A 190 1.75 -12.11 26.45
N GLN A 191 2.44 -12.90 27.29
CA GLN A 191 3.81 -13.31 27.03
C GLN A 191 3.94 -14.16 25.77
N SER A 192 3.01 -15.09 25.55
CA SER A 192 2.96 -15.91 24.33
C SER A 192 2.89 -15.02 23.08
N VAL A 193 2.01 -14.02 23.08
CA VAL A 193 1.85 -13.10 21.95
C VAL A 193 3.09 -12.23 21.74
N PHE A 194 3.53 -11.49 22.77
CA PHE A 194 4.59 -10.50 22.60
C PHE A 194 6.00 -11.09 22.49
N GLN A 195 6.25 -12.27 23.07
CA GLN A 195 7.58 -12.89 23.05
C GLN A 195 7.75 -13.92 21.93
N HIS A 196 6.65 -14.51 21.42
CA HIS A 196 6.74 -15.57 20.41
C HIS A 196 6.00 -15.21 19.12
N VAL A 197 4.71 -14.85 19.20
CA VAL A 197 3.89 -14.62 18.00
C VAL A 197 4.31 -13.35 17.25
N VAL A 198 4.36 -12.20 17.93
CA VAL A 198 4.68 -10.90 17.32
C VAL A 198 6.09 -10.89 16.72
N PRO A 199 7.15 -11.39 17.41
CA PRO A 199 8.48 -11.48 16.81
C PRO A 199 8.52 -12.37 15.56
N LEU A 200 7.78 -13.49 15.56
CA LEU A 200 7.73 -14.39 14.40
C LEU A 200 6.92 -13.78 13.24
N ALA A 201 5.89 -12.99 13.53
CA ALA A 201 5.08 -12.29 12.53
C ALA A 201 5.75 -10.99 12.01
N LEU A 202 6.79 -10.49 12.70
CA LEU A 202 7.40 -9.18 12.43
C LEU A 202 7.86 -9.02 10.96
N PRO A 203 8.50 -9.98 10.29
CA PRO A 203 8.87 -9.83 8.88
C PRO A 203 7.64 -9.59 7.97
N GLY A 204 6.52 -10.26 8.25
CA GLY A 204 5.26 -10.07 7.54
C GLY A 204 4.62 -8.70 7.82
N ILE A 205 4.61 -8.28 9.08
CA ILE A 205 4.12 -6.96 9.51
C ILE A 205 4.93 -5.84 8.81
N MET A 206 6.26 -5.96 8.81
CA MET A 206 7.17 -5.00 8.19
C MET A 206 6.94 -4.95 6.68
N THR A 207 6.76 -6.09 6.02
CA THR A 207 6.45 -6.15 4.57
C THR A 207 5.16 -5.39 4.27
N GLY A 208 4.09 -5.65 5.03
CA GLY A 208 2.81 -4.95 4.88
C GLY A 208 2.93 -3.45 5.11
N THR A 209 3.71 -3.05 6.10
CA THR A 209 3.98 -1.65 6.43
C THR A 209 4.73 -0.96 5.29
N ILE A 210 5.78 -1.58 4.76
CA ILE A 210 6.55 -1.04 3.64
C ILE A 210 5.65 -0.86 2.41
N ILE A 211 4.79 -1.82 2.09
CA ILE A 211 3.86 -1.72 0.97
C ILE A 211 2.86 -0.57 1.19
N GLY A 212 2.30 -0.43 2.39
CA GLY A 212 1.40 0.66 2.74
C GLY A 212 2.07 2.03 2.60
N MET A 213 3.30 2.15 3.10
CA MET A 213 4.11 3.36 3.03
C MET A 213 4.52 3.72 1.59
N ALA A 214 4.93 2.73 0.80
CA ALA A 214 5.27 2.93 -0.61
C ALA A 214 4.07 3.42 -1.41
N ARG A 215 2.87 2.88 -1.14
CA ARG A 215 1.63 3.38 -1.73
C ARG A 215 1.36 4.81 -1.30
N SER A 216 1.39 5.09 0.00
CA SER A 216 1.18 6.45 0.56
C SER A 216 2.11 7.49 -0.04
N LEU A 217 3.40 7.15 -0.24
CA LEU A 217 4.37 8.06 -0.84
C LEU A 217 4.01 8.42 -2.30
N GLY A 218 3.36 7.50 -3.01
CA GLY A 218 2.90 7.71 -4.38
C GLY A 218 1.52 8.35 -4.51
N GLU A 219 0.81 8.61 -3.40
CA GLU A 219 -0.52 9.20 -3.43
C GLU A 219 -0.44 10.73 -3.37
N THR A 220 -1.08 11.40 -4.34
CA THR A 220 -1.16 12.88 -4.38
C THR A 220 -2.56 13.39 -4.05
N ALA A 221 -3.61 12.60 -4.33
CA ALA A 221 -5.01 12.99 -4.12
C ALA A 221 -5.36 13.33 -2.66
N PRO A 222 -4.79 12.67 -1.63
CA PRO A 222 -5.06 13.02 -0.22
C PRO A 222 -4.43 14.33 0.26
N LEU A 223 -3.54 14.96 -0.52
CA LEU A 223 -2.72 16.11 -0.12
C LEU A 223 -3.24 17.45 -0.69
N LEU A 224 -4.56 17.66 -0.60
CA LEU A 224 -5.27 18.87 -1.09
C LEU A 224 -4.91 20.16 -0.35
#